data_AF-A0A937M4G9-F1
#
_entry.id   AF-A0A937M4G9-F1
#
_cell.length_a   1.000
_cell.length_b   1.000
_cell.length_c   1.000
_cell.angle_alpha   90.00
_cell.angle_beta   90.00
_cell.angle_gamma   90.00
#
_symmetry.space_group_name_H-M   'P 1'
#
loop_
_entity.id
_entity.type
_entity.pdbx_description
1 polymer ?
#
loop_
_entity_poly.entity_id
_entity_poly.type
_entity_poly.pdbx_seq_one_letter_code
_entity_poly.pdbx_strand_id
1 'polypeptide(L)' 'MNITPDGASAWFDEALLSQSYGSSRGTGVLIRTAQGWKISQYHLTLPIPNGMVRDITNQIKEYEAQQ' A
#
# COMPACT_ATOMS: atom_id res chain seq x y z
N MET A 1 11.54 -7.71 3.03
CA MET A 1 10.73 -8.85 2.54
C MET A 1 10.91 -9.99 3.52
N ASN A 2 9.82 -10.62 3.96
CA ASN A 2 9.85 -11.77 4.86
C ASN A 2 9.08 -12.92 4.23
N ILE A 3 9.54 -14.14 4.47
CA ILE A 3 8.94 -15.38 3.96
C ILE A 3 8.32 -16.12 5.15
N THR A 4 7.16 -16.73 4.97
CA THR A 4 6.53 -17.55 6.00
C THR A 4 7.35 -18.81 6.30
N PRO A 5 7.26 -19.41 7.50
CA PRO A 5 8.04 -20.60 7.86
C PRO A 5 7.81 -21.81 6.93
N ASP A 6 6.61 -21.93 6.36
CA ASP A 6 6.26 -22.96 5.38
C ASP A 6 6.78 -22.66 3.96
N GLY A 7 7.33 -21.47 3.73
CA GLY A 7 7.88 -21.04 2.43
C GLY A 7 6.82 -20.85 1.33
N ALA A 8 5.53 -20.88 1.68
CA ALA A 8 4.43 -20.80 0.71
C ALA A 8 4.04 -19.35 0.39
N SER A 9 4.27 -18.43 1.32
CA SER A 9 3.92 -17.02 1.18
C SER A 9 5.07 -16.11 1.58
N ALA A 10 5.03 -14.87 1.10
CA ALA A 10 5.95 -13.83 1.52
C ALA A 10 5.24 -12.47 1.56
N TRP A 11 5.73 -11.54 2.37
CA TRP A 11 5.26 -10.17 2.35
C TRP A 11 6.40 -9.19 2.11
N PHE A 12 6.07 -8.09 1.45
CA PHE A 12 6.98 -7.00 1.18
C PHE A 12 6.37 -5.66 1.58
N ASP A 13 7.27 -4.73 1.83
CA ASP A 13 6.99 -3.37 2.23
C ASP A 13 8.09 -2.51 1.60
N GLU A 14 7.69 -1.65 0.67
CA GLU A 14 8.58 -0.80 -0.12
C GLU A 14 8.21 0.67 0.07
N ALA A 15 9.24 1.50 0.23
CA ALA A 15 9.10 2.95 0.15
C ALA A 15 9.27 3.37 -1.31
N LEU A 16 8.31 4.13 -1.81
CA LEU A 16 8.28 4.64 -3.17
C LEU A 16 8.27 6.17 -3.14
N LEU A 17 8.93 6.79 -4.10
CA LEU A 17 8.89 8.23 -4.29
C LEU A 17 8.38 8.52 -5.71
N SER A 18 7.19 9.10 -5.79
CA SER A 18 6.59 9.54 -7.04
C SER A 18 6.70 11.05 -7.18
N GLN A 19 6.95 11.52 -8.41
CA GLN A 19 6.93 12.94 -8.72
C GLN A 19 5.53 13.55 -8.56
N SER A 20 4.47 12.77 -8.79
CA SER A 20 3.08 13.22 -8.70
C SER A 20 2.43 12.97 -7.34
N TYR A 21 2.76 11.84 -6.70
CA TYR A 21 2.11 11.39 -5.45
C TYR A 21 2.99 11.56 -4.21
N GLY A 22 4.22 12.04 -4.36
CA GLY A 22 5.17 12.18 -3.26
C GLY A 22 5.60 10.83 -2.68
N SER A 23 5.87 10.81 -1.37
CA SER A 23 6.25 9.59 -0.66
C SER A 23 5.04 8.66 -0.55
N SER A 24 5.21 7.42 -0.97
CA SER A 24 4.19 6.38 -0.86
C SER A 24 4.81 5.08 -0.35
N ARG A 25 3.94 4.17 0.10
CA ARG A 25 4.35 2.88 0.63
C ARG A 25 3.59 1.77 -0.07
N GLY A 26 4.30 0.95 -0.82
CA GLY A 26 3.77 -0.26 -1.44
C GLY A 26 3.88 -1.40 -0.45
N THR A 27 2.77 -2.06 -0.14
CA THR A 27 2.76 -3.29 0.65
C THR A 27 2.07 -4.39 -0.12
N GLY A 28 2.55 -5.62 0.01
CA GLY A 28 1.92 -6.72 -0.72
C GLY A 28 2.28 -8.08 -0.19
N VAL A 29 1.45 -9.04 -0.59
CA VAL A 29 1.60 -10.46 -0.28
C VAL A 29 1.86 -11.21 -1.56
N LEU A 30 2.85 -12.08 -1.52
CA LEU A 30 3.26 -12.98 -2.57
C LEU A 30 2.87 -14.40 -2.16
N ILE A 31 2.36 -15.17 -3.11
CA ILE A 31 2.11 -16.61 -2.97
C ILE A 31 2.99 -17.38 -3.94
N ARG A 32 3.52 -18.50 -3.49
CA ARG A 32 4.33 -19.39 -4.33
C ARG A 32 3.42 -20.34 -5.10
N THR A 33 3.48 -20.31 -6.42
CA THR A 33 2.78 -21.27 -7.30
C THR A 33 3.81 -22.14 -8.03
N ALA A 34 3.34 -23.18 -8.73
CA ALA A 34 4.19 -24.02 -9.56
C ALA A 34 4.92 -23.24 -10.68
N GLN A 35 4.42 -22.05 -11.05
CA GLN A 35 4.99 -21.16 -12.06
C GLN A 35 5.87 -20.05 -11.47
N GLY A 36 6.09 -20.07 -10.14
CA GLY A 36 6.86 -19.04 -9.44
C GLY A 36 6.01 -18.19 -8.50
N TRP A 37 6.55 -17.05 -8.08
CA TRP A 37 5.87 -16.13 -7.16
C TRP A 37 4.84 -15.27 -7.91
N LYS A 38 3.64 -15.14 -7.33
CA LYS A 38 2.60 -14.24 -7.81
C LYS A 38 2.16 -13.29 -6.70
N ILE A 39 1.81 -12.06 -7.07
CA ILE A 39 1.22 -11.09 -6.14
C ILE A 39 -0.23 -11.49 -5.91
N SER A 40 -0.56 -11.81 -4.66
CA SER A 40 -1.93 -12.12 -4.24
C SER A 40 -2.69 -10.86 -3.83
N GLN A 41 -2.00 -9.86 -3.28
CA GLN A 41 -2.57 -8.58 -2.88
C GLN A 41 -1.49 -7.50 -2.96
N TYR A 42 -1.90 -6.31 -3.39
CA TYR A 42 -1.06 -5.12 -3.39
C TYR A 42 -1.87 -3.93 -2.90
N HIS A 43 -1.33 -3.20 -1.93
CA HIS A 43 -1.85 -1.93 -1.45
C HIS A 43 -0.80 -0.85 -1.61
N LEU A 44 -1.18 0.24 -2.29
CA LEU A 44 -0.41 1.47 -2.31
C LEU A 44 -1.02 2.42 -1.28
N THR A 45 -0.24 2.81 -0.29
CA THR A 45 -0.66 3.77 0.74
C THR A 45 0.05 5.10 0.55
N LEU A 46 -0.73 6.19 0.64
CA LEU A 46 -0.23 7.55 0.67
C LEU A 46 -0.23 8.03 2.15
N PRO A 47 0.92 8.03 2.84
CA PRO A 47 0.98 8.50 4.22
C PRO A 47 0.67 10.00 4.29
N ILE A 48 -0.30 10.37 5.12
CA ILE A 48 -0.66 11.76 5.38
C ILE A 48 0.06 12.21 6.67
N PRO A 49 0.88 13.28 6.65
CA PRO A 49 1.47 13.83 7.86
C PRO A 49 0.40 14.23 8.87
N ASN A 50 0.61 13.93 10.16
CA ASN A 50 -0.37 14.18 11.23
C ASN A 50 -0.92 15.62 11.23
N GLY A 51 -0.08 16.62 10.95
CA GLY A 51 -0.49 18.03 10.89
C GLY A 51 -1.47 18.37 9.76
N MET A 52 -1.59 17.51 8.73
CA MET A 52 -2.49 17.69 7.59
C MET A 52 -3.73 16.79 7.64
N VAL A 53 -3.77 15.82 8.56
CA VAL A 53 -4.83 14.78 8.60
C VAL A 53 -6.22 15.39 8.67
N ARG A 54 -6.43 16.42 9.49
CA ARG A 54 -7.76 17.02 9.70
C ARG A 54 -8.31 17.65 8.41
N ASP A 55 -7.48 18.44 7.74
CA ASP A 55 -7.92 19.19 6.56
C ASP A 55 -8.15 18.24 5.37
N ILE A 56 -7.28 17.24 5.19
CA ILE A 56 -7.49 16.19 4.19
C ILE A 56 -8.73 15.34 4.49
N THR A 57 -8.99 15.01 5.75
CA THR A 57 -10.20 14.26 6.14
C THR A 57 -11.47 15.03 5.78
N ASN A 58 -11.48 16.35 5.95
CA ASN A 58 -12.62 17.18 5.55
C ASN A 58 -12.81 17.18 4.03
N GLN A 59 -11.73 17.33 3.25
CA GLN A 59 -11.79 17.27 1.79
C GLN A 59 -12.30 15.92 1.28
N ILE A 60 -11.88 14.81 1.90
CA ILE A 60 -12.36 13.47 1.56
C ILE A 60 -13.88 13.37 1.80
N LYS A 61 -14.36 13.83 2.96
CA LYS A 61 -15.80 13.81 3.27
C LYS A 61 -16.62 14.64 2.30
N GLU A 62 -16.13 15.82 1.92
CA GLU A 62 -16.79 16.70 0.95
C GLU A 62 -16.85 16.04 -0.43
N TYR A 63 -15.79 15.35 -0.85
CA TYR A 63 -15.76 14.59 -2.09
C TYR A 63 -16.74 13.41 -2.07
N GLU A 64 -16.73 12.61 -0.99
CA GLU A 64 -17.62 11.45 -0.82
C GLU A 64 -19.10 11.84 -0.79
N ALA A 65 -19.44 13.00 -0.23
CA ALA A 65 -20.82 13.51 -0.19
C ALA A 65 -21.36 13.95 -1.57
N GLN A 66 -20.48 14.15 -2.55
CA GLN A 66 -20.83 14.54 -3.92
C GLN A 66 -20.91 13.34 -4.88
N GLN A 67 -20.58 12.13 -4.41
CA GLN A 67 -20.69 10.87 -5.14
C GLN A 67 -22.00 10.15 -4.82
#